data_AF-A0A257GUS9-F1
#
_entry.id   AF-A0A257GUS9-F1
#
_cell.length_a   1.000
_cell.length_b   1.000
_cell.length_c   1.000
_cell.angle_alpha   90.00
_cell.angle_beta   90.00
_cell.angle_gamma   90.00
#
_symmetry.space_group_name_H-M   'P 1'
#
loop_
_entity.id
_entity.type
_entity.pdbx_description
1 polymer ?
#
loop_
_entity_poly.entity_id
_entity_poly.type
_entity_poly.pdbx_seq_one_letter_code
_entity_poly.pdbx_strand_id
1 'polypeptide(L)'
;GCPRNCAEAGIKDVGIIGVDSGWEMYVAGNGGIKTEVAHFLVKVKTPEEVLEYTGAFCELYRQEGWYLERTVHYVNRVGLDYVKKRILEDHAGRKALWERLQFALDGEPDPWFDFKDAQVDTRQFEAVKA
;
A
#
# COMPACT_ATOMS: atom_id res chain seq x y z
N GLY A 1 -5.89 -11.09 -9.98
CA GLY A 1 -5.86 -11.66 -8.61
C GLY A 1 -6.85 -12.80 -8.50
N CYS A 2 -7.00 -13.41 -7.33
CA CYS A 2 -7.98 -14.47 -7.06
C CYS A 2 -8.56 -14.27 -5.65
N PRO A 3 -9.87 -14.50 -5.43
CA PRO A 3 -10.50 -14.36 -4.11
C PRO A 3 -9.93 -15.31 -3.05
N ARG A 4 -9.16 -16.33 -3.44
CA ARG A 4 -8.46 -17.23 -2.50
C ARG A 4 -7.43 -16.53 -1.60
N ASN A 5 -7.00 -15.31 -1.96
CA ASN A 5 -6.13 -14.49 -1.13
C ASN A 5 -4.79 -15.17 -0.75
N CYS A 6 -4.16 -15.88 -1.69
CA CYS A 6 -2.83 -16.49 -1.51
C CYS A 6 -1.67 -15.48 -1.38
N ALA A 7 -1.98 -14.18 -1.39
CA ALA A 7 -1.04 -13.11 -1.11
C ALA A 7 -1.12 -12.64 0.36
N GLU A 8 -1.98 -13.30 1.16
CA GLU A 8 -2.20 -12.99 2.57
C GLU A 8 -2.55 -11.50 2.79
N ALA A 9 -3.36 -10.92 1.90
CA ALA A 9 -3.70 -9.48 1.90
C ALA A 9 -4.32 -9.02 3.22
N GLY A 10 -4.96 -9.93 3.97
CA GLY A 10 -5.62 -9.63 5.24
C GLY A 10 -4.67 -9.31 6.39
N ILE A 11 -3.36 -9.43 6.21
CA ILE A 11 -2.35 -9.10 7.24
C ILE A 11 -1.26 -8.13 6.72
N LYS A 12 -1.45 -7.57 5.53
CA LYS A 12 -0.52 -6.58 4.94
C LYS A 12 -0.92 -5.17 5.36
N ASP A 13 0.06 -4.28 5.42
CA ASP A 13 -0.18 -2.85 5.65
C ASP A 13 -1.13 -2.27 4.59
N VAL A 14 -0.96 -2.68 3.33
CA VAL A 14 -1.93 -2.53 2.23
C VAL A 14 -2.09 -3.88 1.54
N GLY A 15 -3.32 -4.39 1.50
CA GLY A 15 -3.66 -5.68 0.91
C GLY A 15 -4.62 -5.52 -0.26
N ILE A 16 -4.29 -6.10 -1.41
CA ILE A 16 -5.15 -6.07 -2.61
C ILE A 16 -5.64 -7.49 -2.93
N ILE A 17 -6.97 -7.66 -3.03
CA ILE A 17 -7.60 -8.91 -3.46
C ILE A 17 -8.33 -8.65 -4.79
N GLY A 18 -7.86 -9.29 -5.86
CA GLY A 18 -8.56 -9.29 -7.14
C GLY A 18 -9.73 -10.27 -7.12
N VAL A 19 -10.91 -9.79 -7.49
CA VAL A 19 -12.17 -10.54 -7.59
C VAL A 19 -12.80 -10.31 -8.97
N ASP A 20 -13.76 -11.13 -9.38
CA ASP A 20 -14.36 -11.03 -10.73
C ASP A 20 -14.99 -9.66 -11.03
N SER A 21 -15.38 -8.93 -9.98
CA SER A 21 -16.04 -7.63 -10.07
C SER A 21 -15.11 -6.43 -9.80
N GLY A 22 -13.79 -6.64 -9.71
CA GLY A 22 -12.79 -5.58 -9.52
C GLY A 22 -11.71 -5.94 -8.50
N TRP A 23 -11.30 -4.96 -7.69
CA TRP A 23 -10.23 -5.10 -6.70
C TRP A 23 -10.69 -4.58 -5.36
N GLU A 24 -10.57 -5.40 -4.33
CA GLU A 24 -10.81 -5.00 -2.95
C GLU A 24 -9.48 -4.58 -2.31
N MET A 25 -9.49 -3.41 -1.69
CA MET A 25 -8.36 -2.84 -0.99
C MET A 25 -8.61 -2.89 0.52
N TYR A 26 -7.63 -3.42 1.24
CA TYR A 26 -7.59 -3.54 2.68
C TYR A 26 -6.37 -2.78 3.22
N VAL A 27 -6.46 -2.22 4.43
CA VAL A 27 -5.37 -1.44 5.04
C VAL A 27 -5.18 -1.80 6.50
N ALA A 28 -4.00 -1.48 7.04
CA ALA A 28 -3.67 -1.63 8.47
C ALA A 28 -3.69 -3.07 8.99
N GLY A 29 -3.37 -4.06 8.15
CA GLY A 29 -3.05 -5.41 8.61
C GLY A 29 -1.68 -5.48 9.27
N ASN A 30 -1.47 -6.51 10.11
CA ASN A 30 -0.17 -6.79 10.70
C ASN A 30 0.06 -8.29 10.82
N GLY A 31 1.10 -8.81 10.17
CA GLY A 31 1.59 -10.18 10.37
C GLY A 31 2.68 -10.33 11.43
N GLY A 32 2.97 -9.28 12.21
CA GLY A 32 4.02 -9.27 13.23
C GLY A 32 3.61 -9.92 14.57
N ILE A 33 4.30 -9.54 15.65
CA ILE A 33 4.12 -10.12 17.01
C ILE A 33 2.66 -10.14 17.44
N LYS A 34 1.94 -9.03 17.25
CA LYS A 34 0.49 -8.96 17.41
C LYS A 34 -0.15 -8.99 16.04
N THR A 35 -0.68 -10.15 15.65
CA THR A 35 -1.41 -10.28 14.40
C THR A 35 -2.69 -9.45 14.44
N GLU A 36 -2.91 -8.62 13.44
CA GLU A 36 -4.10 -7.78 13.30
C GLU A 36 -4.66 -7.95 11.89
N VAL A 37 -5.99 -8.10 11.81
CA VAL A 37 -6.69 -8.25 10.52
C VAL A 37 -6.84 -6.88 9.88
N ALA A 38 -6.43 -6.78 8.61
CA ALA A 38 -6.59 -5.58 7.80
C ALA A 38 -8.07 -5.21 7.63
N HIS A 39 -8.34 -3.91 7.61
CA HIS A 39 -9.68 -3.37 7.44
C HIS A 39 -10.01 -3.16 5.97
N PHE A 40 -11.22 -3.55 5.56
CA PHE A 40 -11.72 -3.21 4.23
C PHE A 40 -11.83 -1.69 4.07
N LEU A 41 -11.14 -1.15 3.06
CA LEU A 41 -11.17 0.27 2.73
C LEU A 41 -12.19 0.53 1.63
N VAL A 42 -12.00 -0.06 0.45
CA VAL A 42 -12.80 0.23 -0.75
C VAL A 42 -12.69 -0.89 -1.78
N LYS A 43 -13.65 -0.96 -2.70
CA LYS A 43 -13.57 -1.78 -3.91
C LYS A 43 -13.55 -0.88 -5.15
N VAL A 44 -12.55 -1.07 -6.00
CA VAL A 44 -12.34 -0.28 -7.23
C VAL A 44 -12.41 -1.15 -8.49
N LYS A 45 -12.45 -0.51 -9.66
CA LYS A 45 -12.76 -1.15 -10.95
C LYS A 45 -11.60 -1.19 -11.92
N THR A 46 -10.48 -0.56 -11.60
CA THR A 46 -9.32 -0.51 -12.50
C THR A 46 -8.01 -0.63 -11.72
N PRO A 47 -6.94 -1.17 -12.33
CA PRO A 47 -5.61 -1.16 -11.74
C PRO A 47 -5.11 0.26 -11.42
N GLU A 48 -5.46 1.24 -12.25
CA GLU A 48 -5.07 2.64 -12.05
C GLU A 48 -5.70 3.21 -10.77
N GLU A 49 -6.95 2.88 -10.48
CA GLU A 49 -7.58 3.23 -9.20
C GLU A 49 -6.92 2.50 -8.03
N VAL A 50 -6.48 1.24 -8.20
CA VAL A 50 -5.73 0.54 -7.14
C VAL A 50 -4.47 1.32 -6.78
N LEU A 51 -3.73 1.81 -7.78
CA LEU A 51 -2.53 2.61 -7.58
C LEU A 51 -2.85 3.96 -6.92
N GLU A 52 -3.85 4.70 -7.41
CA GLU A 52 -4.25 6.00 -6.85
C GLU A 52 -4.63 5.88 -5.36
N TYR A 53 -5.49 4.93 -5.00
CA TYR A 53 -5.96 4.79 -3.63
C TYR A 53 -4.87 4.25 -2.69
N THR A 54 -4.06 3.31 -3.17
CA THR A 54 -2.89 2.80 -2.41
C THR A 54 -1.89 3.91 -2.15
N GLY A 55 -1.52 4.66 -3.19
CA GLY A 55 -0.56 5.74 -3.08
C GLY A 55 -1.07 6.88 -2.20
N ALA A 56 -2.35 7.23 -2.29
CA ALA A 56 -2.94 8.22 -1.41
C ALA A 56 -2.92 7.79 0.07
N PHE A 57 -3.18 6.51 0.37
CA PHE A 57 -3.03 5.97 1.73
C PHE A 57 -1.58 6.02 2.21
N CYS A 58 -0.63 5.58 1.36
CA CYS A 58 0.79 5.60 1.67
C CYS A 58 1.29 7.03 1.96
N GLU A 59 0.90 8.01 1.15
CA GLU A 59 1.28 9.40 1.36
C GLU A 59 0.66 9.99 2.63
N LEU A 60 -0.63 9.72 2.88
CA LEU A 60 -1.30 10.14 4.11
C LEU A 60 -0.56 9.60 5.34
N TYR A 61 -0.22 8.30 5.33
CA TYR A 61 0.56 7.67 6.37
C TYR A 61 1.98 8.26 6.48
N ARG A 62 2.66 8.52 5.35
CA ARG A 62 4.00 9.13 5.33
C ARG A 62 4.02 10.52 5.97
N GLN A 63 2.94 11.29 5.81
CA GLN A 63 2.83 12.64 6.37
C GLN A 63 2.44 12.66 7.85
N GLU A 64 1.63 11.70 8.32
CA GLU A 64 0.98 11.74 9.64
C GLU A 64 1.48 10.67 10.62
N GLY A 65 2.22 9.67 10.13
CA GLY A 65 2.82 8.59 10.90
C GLY A 65 3.99 9.08 11.75
N TRP A 66 4.12 8.53 12.94
CA TRP A 66 5.28 8.76 13.79
C TRP A 66 6.46 7.87 13.41
N TYR A 67 7.67 8.29 13.79
CA TYR A 67 8.87 7.47 13.60
C TYR A 67 8.70 6.11 14.31
N LEU A 68 8.97 5.02 13.59
CA LEU A 68 8.76 3.62 14.02
C LEU A 68 7.31 3.24 14.35
N GLU A 69 6.33 4.05 13.94
CA GLU A 69 4.94 3.63 13.91
C GLU A 69 4.74 2.62 12.77
N ARG A 70 3.81 1.68 12.94
CA ARG A 70 3.34 0.79 11.86
C ARG A 70 1.99 1.32 11.38
N THR A 71 1.59 1.02 10.15
CA THR A 71 0.30 1.49 9.61
C THR A 71 -0.88 1.08 10.49
N VAL A 72 -0.85 -0.12 11.09
CA VAL A 72 -1.86 -0.58 12.06
C VAL A 72 -1.95 0.30 13.31
N HIS A 73 -0.81 0.76 13.85
CA HIS A 73 -0.79 1.62 15.02
C HIS A 73 -1.27 3.03 14.68
N TYR A 74 -0.85 3.53 13.51
CA TYR A 74 -1.34 4.80 12.96
C TYR A 74 -2.87 4.78 12.81
N VAL A 75 -3.44 3.78 12.12
CA VAL A 75 -4.89 3.70 11.91
C VAL A 75 -5.64 3.51 13.23
N ASN A 76 -5.10 2.75 14.19
CA ASN A 76 -5.69 2.65 15.52
C ASN A 76 -5.71 4.01 16.27
N ARG A 77 -4.70 4.85 16.04
CA ARG A 77 -4.59 6.17 16.67
C ARG A 77 -5.53 7.21 16.04
N VAL A 78 -5.58 7.29 14.72
CA VAL A 78 -6.40 8.31 14.01
C VAL A 78 -7.84 7.86 13.74
N GLY A 79 -8.08 6.54 13.75
CA GLY A 79 -9.36 5.92 13.44
C GLY A 79 -9.54 5.63 11.95
N LEU A 80 -10.15 4.48 11.63
CA LEU A 80 -10.43 4.10 10.24
C LEU A 80 -11.39 5.10 9.55
N ASP A 81 -12.35 5.66 10.28
CA ASP A 81 -13.30 6.64 9.74
C ASP A 81 -12.61 7.91 9.26
N TYR A 82 -11.57 8.34 9.96
CA TYR A 82 -10.74 9.47 9.52
C TYR A 82 -10.03 9.15 8.20
N VAL A 83 -9.43 7.96 8.09
CA VAL A 83 -8.78 7.50 6.85
C VAL A 83 -9.79 7.44 5.71
N LYS A 84 -10.98 6.89 5.93
CA LYS A 84 -12.06 6.84 4.94
C LYS A 84 -12.50 8.24 4.51
N LYS A 85 -12.64 9.18 5.43
CA LYS A 85 -12.96 10.57 5.09
C LYS A 85 -11.89 11.22 4.21
N ARG A 86 -10.61 11.03 4.54
CA ARG A 86 -9.48 11.61 3.80
C ARG A 86 -9.27 11.00 2.41
N ILE A 87 -9.62 9.73 2.21
CA ILE A 87 -9.33 9.01 0.97
C ILE A 87 -10.59 8.81 0.12
N LEU A 88 -11.70 8.39 0.72
CA LEU A 88 -12.91 8.02 -0.01
C LEU A 88 -13.84 9.21 -0.22
N GLU A 89 -14.00 10.06 0.78
CA GLU A 89 -14.95 11.19 0.73
C GLU A 89 -14.30 12.47 0.16
N ASP A 90 -13.00 12.67 0.40
CA ASP A 90 -12.23 13.79 -0.15
C ASP A 90 -11.49 13.40 -1.44
N HIS A 91 -12.22 13.42 -2.56
CA HIS A 91 -11.67 13.05 -3.87
C HIS A 91 -10.53 13.97 -4.34
N ALA A 92 -10.64 15.27 -4.08
CA ALA A 92 -9.61 16.24 -4.48
C ALA A 92 -8.35 16.06 -3.62
N GLY A 93 -8.52 15.88 -2.31
CA GLY A 93 -7.42 15.57 -1.40
C GLY A 93 -6.74 14.25 -1.71
N ARG A 94 -7.49 13.19 -2.05
CA ARG A 94 -6.93 11.90 -2.47
C ARG A 94 -6.02 12.06 -3.70
N LYS A 95 -6.48 12.77 -4.73
CA LYS A 95 -5.66 13.03 -5.93
C LYS A 95 -4.41 13.83 -5.60
N ALA A 96 -4.53 14.86 -4.77
CA ALA A 96 -3.39 15.66 -4.34
C ALA A 96 -2.37 14.83 -3.52
N LEU A 97 -2.82 13.88 -2.70
CA LEU A 97 -1.94 12.93 -2.00
C LEU A 97 -1.22 12.01 -2.99
N TRP A 98 -1.95 11.47 -3.97
CA TRP A 98 -1.35 10.63 -5.00
C TRP A 98 -0.30 11.37 -5.82
N GLU A 99 -0.61 12.58 -6.29
CA GLU A 99 0.32 13.43 -7.03
C GLU A 99 1.60 13.76 -6.23
N ARG A 100 1.46 14.02 -4.92
CA ARG A 100 2.62 14.27 -4.05
C ARG A 100 3.50 13.04 -3.90
N LEU A 101 2.91 11.84 -3.80
CA LEU A 101 3.70 10.61 -3.75
C LEU A 101 4.45 10.41 -5.07
N GLN A 102 3.78 10.60 -6.20
CA GLN A 102 4.42 10.50 -7.52
C GLN A 102 5.56 11.50 -7.66
N PHE A 103 5.36 12.75 -7.23
CA PHE A 103 6.42 13.76 -7.22
C PHE A 103 7.58 13.36 -6.29
N ALA A 104 7.31 12.79 -5.12
CA ALA A 104 8.35 12.34 -4.20
C ALA A 104 9.17 11.15 -4.72
N LEU A 105 8.61 10.38 -5.66
CA LEU A 105 9.28 9.28 -6.35
C LEU A 105 9.88 9.70 -7.70
N ASP A 106 9.67 10.93 -8.14
CA ASP A 106 10.13 11.40 -9.45
C ASP A 106 11.66 11.40 -9.52
N GLY A 107 12.20 10.74 -10.54
CA GLY A 107 13.64 10.54 -10.72
C GLY A 107 14.26 9.42 -9.87
N GLU A 108 13.50 8.76 -9.00
CA GLU A 108 13.98 7.55 -8.32
C GLU A 108 13.97 6.36 -9.30
N PRO A 109 15.11 5.65 -9.48
CA PRO A 109 15.18 4.51 -10.37
C PRO A 109 14.32 3.35 -9.85
N ASP A 110 13.57 2.70 -10.74
CA ASP A 110 12.72 1.57 -10.34
C ASP A 110 13.61 0.33 -10.10
N PRO A 111 13.68 -0.22 -8.88
CA PRO A 111 14.53 -1.37 -8.59
C PRO A 111 14.12 -2.65 -9.32
N TRP A 112 12.94 -2.71 -9.94
CA TRP A 112 12.47 -3.86 -10.70
C TRP A 112 12.81 -3.80 -12.19
N PHE A 113 13.19 -2.62 -12.72
CA PHE A 113 13.51 -2.44 -14.13
C PHE A 113 14.90 -1.84 -14.36
N ASP A 114 15.35 -0.95 -13.46
CA ASP A 114 16.58 -0.16 -13.58
C ASP A 114 17.64 -0.59 -12.55
N PHE A 115 17.95 -1.90 -12.52
CA PHE A 115 18.78 -2.52 -11.46
C PHE A 115 20.10 -1.80 -11.18
N LYS A 116 20.75 -1.29 -12.24
CA LYS A 116 22.04 -0.60 -12.12
C LYS A 116 21.89 0.73 -11.40
N ASP A 117 20.92 1.54 -11.83
CA ASP A 117 20.72 2.89 -11.31
C ASP A 117 20.11 2.82 -9.89
N ALA A 118 19.24 1.84 -9.64
CA ALA A 118 18.71 1.51 -8.32
C ALA A 118 19.70 0.75 -7.41
N GLN A 119 20.94 0.50 -7.87
CA GLN A 119 22.01 -0.17 -7.12
C GLN A 119 21.56 -1.50 -6.48
N VAL A 120 20.71 -2.25 -7.18
CA VAL A 120 20.18 -3.54 -6.71
C VAL A 120 21.31 -4.55 -6.63
N ASP A 121 21.46 -5.22 -5.48
CA ASP A 121 22.45 -6.29 -5.31
C ASP A 121 22.03 -7.52 -6.14
N THR A 122 22.63 -7.70 -7.31
CA THR A 122 22.24 -8.77 -8.24
C THR A 122 22.63 -10.17 -7.75
N ARG A 123 23.45 -10.29 -6.70
CA ARG A 123 23.80 -11.60 -6.11
C ARG A 123 22.58 -12.31 -5.55
N GLN A 124 21.51 -11.58 -5.21
CA GLN A 124 20.24 -12.17 -4.76
C GLN A 124 19.56 -13.05 -5.83
N PHE A 125 19.95 -12.90 -7.10
CA PHE A 125 19.46 -13.71 -8.21
C PHE A 125 20.40 -14.87 -8.58
N GLU A 126 21.57 -14.95 -7.95
CA GLU A 126 22.47 -16.09 -8.13
C GLU A 126 21.88 -17.31 -7.44
N ALA A 127 21.77 -18.42 -8.19
CA ALA A 127 21.32 -19.67 -7.61
C ALA A 127 22.30 -20.11 -6.52
N VAL A 128 21.77 -20.42 -5.33
CA VAL A 128 22.56 -21.00 -4.24
C VAL A 128 23.08 -22.36 -4.73
N LYS A 129 24.41 -22.54 -4.76
CA LYS A 129 25.00 -23.84 -5.08
C LYS A 129 24.63 -24.83 -3.97
N ALA A 130 24.10 -25.98 -4.39
CA ALA A 130 23.73 -27.09 -3.50
C ALA A 130 24.93 -27.63 -2.72
#